data_AF-A0A552ALH9-F1
#
_entry.id   AF-A0A552ALH9-F1
#
_cell.length_a   1.000
_cell.length_b   1.000
_cell.length_c   1.000
_cell.angle_alpha   90.00
_cell.angle_beta   90.00
_cell.angle_gamma   90.00
#
_symmetry.space_group_name_H-M   'P 1'
#
loop_
_entity.id
_entity.type
_entity.pdbx_description
1 polymer ?
#
loop_
_entity_poly.entity_id
_entity_poly.type
_entity_poly.pdbx_seq_one_letter_code
_entity_poly.pdbx_strand_id
1 'polypeptide(L)' 'MTKARESKGFGKPKTTKTTNVWKAINWAKVQRYVFKLQKRIYQAAKSGQGAKVRKLQRLLVKSYYARLLAVR' A
#
# COMPACT_ATOMS: atom_id res chain seq x y z
N MET A 1 5.70 -1.21 63.66
CA MET A 1 5.37 -0.32 62.52
C MET A 1 5.69 -1.04 61.23
N THR A 2 4.69 -1.62 60.57
CA THR A 2 4.84 -2.40 59.32
C THR A 2 4.56 -1.49 58.13
N LYS A 3 5.56 -1.24 57.28
CA LYS A 3 5.41 -0.38 56.10
C LYS A 3 4.80 -1.19 54.95
N ALA A 4 3.57 -0.83 54.58
CA ALA A 4 2.84 -1.44 53.46
C ALA A 4 3.60 -1.23 52.14
N ARG A 5 3.74 -2.30 51.36
CA ARG A 5 4.34 -2.29 50.01
C ARG A 5 3.29 -1.74 49.04
N GLU A 6 3.52 -0.54 48.51
CA GLU A 6 2.70 0.03 47.44
C GLU A 6 2.77 -0.84 46.18
N SER A 7 1.63 -1.37 45.76
CA SER A 7 1.46 -2.05 44.48
C SER A 7 1.45 -1.01 43.36
N LYS A 8 2.57 -0.88 42.62
CA LYS A 8 2.58 -0.22 41.32
C LYS A 8 1.69 -1.00 40.36
N GLY A 9 0.50 -0.48 40.09
CA GLY A 9 -0.42 -1.03 39.11
C GLY A 9 0.26 -1.16 37.75
N PHE A 10 0.17 -2.33 37.14
CA PHE A 10 0.54 -2.54 35.74
C PHE A 10 -0.35 -1.63 34.88
N GLY A 11 0.21 -0.54 34.38
CA GLY A 11 -0.45 0.31 33.40
C GLY A 11 -0.81 -0.53 32.18
N LYS A 12 -2.09 -0.53 31.80
CA LYS A 12 -2.58 -1.25 30.61
C LYS A 12 -1.74 -0.84 29.40
N PRO A 13 -1.30 -1.79 28.54
CA PRO A 13 -0.54 -1.43 27.35
C PRO A 13 -1.37 -0.47 26.49
N LYS A 14 -0.75 0.64 26.08
CA LYS A 14 -1.37 1.60 25.17
C LYS A 14 -1.73 0.86 23.89
N THR A 15 -3.03 0.67 23.63
CA THR A 15 -3.52 0.11 22.38
C THR A 15 -3.26 1.12 21.27
N THR A 16 -2.15 0.96 20.56
CA THR A 16 -1.90 1.68 19.31
C THR A 16 -3.01 1.29 18.35
N LYS A 17 -3.93 2.21 18.04
CA LYS A 17 -5.01 1.99 17.09
C LYS A 17 -4.41 1.67 15.71
N THR A 18 -4.27 0.39 15.38
CA THR A 18 -3.80 -0.13 14.08
C THR A 18 -4.72 0.27 12.91
N THR A 19 -5.89 0.85 13.20
CA THR A 19 -7.03 1.02 12.30
C THR A 19 -6.94 2.13 11.24
N ASN A 20 -5.86 2.91 11.14
CA ASN A 20 -5.83 4.07 10.22
C ASN A 20 -4.72 4.08 9.15
N VAL A 21 -3.90 3.03 9.04
CA VAL A 21 -2.83 2.99 8.01
C VAL A 21 -3.43 3.06 6.59
N TRP A 22 -4.56 2.39 6.35
CA TRP A 22 -5.26 2.42 5.06
C TRP A 22 -5.81 3.80 4.67
N LYS A 23 -6.25 4.59 5.66
CA LYS A 23 -6.73 5.97 5.45
C LYS A 23 -5.59 6.95 5.23
N ALA A 24 -4.39 6.65 5.75
CA ALA A 24 -3.20 7.48 5.57
C ALA A 24 -2.55 7.35 4.18
N ILE A 25 -2.91 6.30 3.41
CA ILE A 25 -2.37 6.12 2.05
C ILE A 25 -2.90 7.20 1.12
N ASN A 26 -2.00 7.89 0.43
CA ASN A 26 -2.38 8.82 -0.64
C ASN A 26 -2.84 8.05 -1.89
N TRP A 27 -4.12 7.71 -1.93
CA TRP A 27 -4.75 6.96 -3.02
C TRP A 27 -4.67 7.65 -4.37
N ALA A 28 -4.76 8.99 -4.40
CA ALA A 28 -4.63 9.75 -5.65
C ALA A 28 -3.25 9.55 -6.29
N LYS A 29 -2.18 9.49 -5.48
CA LYS A 29 -0.82 9.16 -5.97
C LYS A 29 -0.80 7.74 -6.56
N VAL A 30 -1.31 6.75 -5.82
CA VAL A 30 -1.37 5.34 -6.25
C VAL A 30 -2.08 5.21 -7.61
N GLN A 31 -3.28 5.79 -7.73
CA GLN A 31 -4.08 5.75 -8.95
C GLN A 31 -3.35 6.42 -10.12
N ARG A 32 -2.72 7.59 -9.92
CA ARG A 32 -1.96 8.26 -10.98
C ARG A 32 -0.80 7.40 -11.51
N TYR A 33 -0.07 6.70 -10.64
CA TYR A 33 1.01 5.82 -11.07
C TYR A 33 0.50 4.62 -11.86
N VAL A 34 -0.56 3.97 -11.39
CA VAL A 34 -1.17 2.83 -12.07
C VAL A 34 -1.73 3.26 -13.44
N PHE A 35 -2.44 4.38 -13.50
CA PHE A 35 -3.01 4.92 -14.73
C PHE A 35 -1.93 5.25 -15.78
N LYS A 36 -0.83 5.89 -15.37
CA LYS A 36 0.30 6.15 -16.28
C LYS A 36 0.86 4.86 -16.88
N LEU A 37 0.98 3.80 -16.07
CA LEU A 37 1.52 2.52 -16.53
C LEU A 37 0.53 1.81 -17.48
N GLN A 38 -0.76 1.81 -17.16
CA GLN A 38 -1.83 1.30 -18.04
C GLN A 38 -1.87 2.06 -19.38
N LYS A 39 -1.74 3.40 -19.35
CA LYS A 39 -1.68 4.22 -20.57
C LYS A 39 -0.49 3.86 -21.46
N ARG A 40 0.68 3.56 -20.88
CA ARG A 40 1.86 3.09 -21.63
C ARG A 40 1.64 1.71 -22.25
N ILE A 41 0.93 0.81 -21.55
CA ILE A 41 0.55 -0.49 -22.09
C ILE A 41 -0.39 -0.30 -23.30
N TYR A 42 -1.41 0.55 -23.15
CA TYR A 42 -2.35 0.87 -24.23
C TYR A 42 -1.65 1.45 -25.46
N GLN A 43 -0.77 2.43 -25.27
CA GLN A 43 0.01 3.02 -26.37
C GLN A 43 0.91 1.97 -27.05
N ALA A 44 1.61 1.13 -26.28
CA ALA A 44 2.45 0.07 -26.84
C ALA A 44 1.64 -0.97 -27.62
N ALA A 45 0.43 -1.32 -27.13
CA ALA A 45 -0.48 -2.22 -27.82
C ALA A 45 -1.00 -1.60 -29.12
N LYS A 46 -1.40 -0.32 -29.09
CA LYS A 46 -1.85 0.43 -30.28
C LYS A 46 -0.76 0.51 -31.36
N SER A 47 0.51 0.64 -30.96
CA SER A 47 1.65 0.64 -31.90
C SER A 47 2.12 -0.76 -32.34
N GLY A 48 1.42 -1.85 -31.98
CA GLY A 48 1.78 -3.22 -32.37
C GLY A 48 3.02 -3.79 -31.66
N GLN A 49 3.56 -3.13 -30.63
CA GLN A 49 4.79 -3.55 -29.94
C GLN A 49 4.52 -4.63 -28.88
N GLY A 50 4.15 -5.85 -29.31
CA GLY A 50 3.75 -6.95 -28.41
C GLY A 50 4.78 -7.33 -27.34
N ALA A 51 6.08 -7.32 -27.67
CA ALA A 51 7.13 -7.59 -26.68
C ALA A 51 7.17 -6.53 -25.56
N LYS A 52 6.96 -5.26 -25.92
CA LYS A 52 6.91 -4.13 -24.98
C LYS A 52 5.66 -4.20 -24.10
N VAL A 53 4.51 -4.56 -24.68
CA VAL A 53 3.27 -4.82 -23.93
C VAL A 53 3.50 -5.87 -22.86
N ARG A 54 4.06 -7.04 -23.22
CA ARG A 54 4.34 -8.11 -22.25
C ARG A 54 5.27 -7.66 -21.13
N LYS A 55 6.33 -6.89 -21.45
CA LYS A 55 7.26 -6.35 -20.46
C LYS A 55 6.55 -5.38 -19.50
N LEU A 56 5.71 -4.48 -20.02
CA LEU A 56 4.97 -3.50 -19.21
C LEU A 56 3.87 -4.15 -18.37
N GLN A 57 3.20 -5.19 -18.87
CA GLN A 57 2.23 -5.98 -18.10
C GLN A 57 2.88 -6.68 -16.91
N ARG A 58 4.04 -7.33 -17.11
CA ARG A 58 4.80 -7.94 -16.00
C ARG A 58 5.22 -6.88 -14.97
N LEU A 59 5.60 -5.69 -15.42
CA LEU A 59 5.93 -4.57 -14.54
C LEU A 59 4.71 -4.11 -13.73
N LEU A 60 3.52 -4.02 -14.36
CA LEU A 60 2.28 -3.65 -13.69
C LEU A 60 1.94 -4.65 -12.57
N VAL A 61 1.99 -5.95 -12.85
CA VAL A 61 1.69 -7.00 -11.85
C VAL A 61 2.66 -6.95 -10.67
N LYS A 62 3.95 -6.68 -10.92
CA LYS A 62 4.97 -6.59 -9.85
C LYS A 62 4.95 -5.25 -9.09
N SER A 63 4.25 -4.23 -9.60
CA SER A 63 4.24 -2.89 -9.01
C SER A 63 3.60 -2.88 -7.62
N TYR A 64 4.26 -2.22 -6.66
CA TYR A 64 3.72 -2.01 -5.32
C TYR A 64 2.39 -1.25 -5.36
N TYR A 65 2.32 -0.14 -6.11
CA TYR A 65 1.10 0.66 -6.20
C TYR A 65 -0.05 -0.07 -6.90
N ALA A 66 0.24 -0.95 -7.85
CA ALA A 66 -0.81 -1.75 -8.49
C ALA A 66 -1.39 -2.79 -7.52
N ARG A 67 -0.52 -3.48 -6.77
CA ARG A 67 -0.95 -4.41 -5.71
C ARG A 67 -1.74 -3.69 -4.62
N LEU A 68 -1.26 -2.52 -4.19
CA LEU A 68 -1.94 -1.71 -3.18
C LEU A 68 -3.33 -1.26 -3.63
N LEU A 69 -3.48 -0.89 -4.90
CA LEU A 69 -4.78 -0.54 -5.48
C LEU A 69 -5.71 -1.75 -5.61
N ALA A 70 -5.17 -2.95 -5.87
CA ALA A 70 -5.96 -4.17 -6.04
C ALA A 70 -6.53 -4.76 -4.74
N VAL A 71 -5.90 -4.45 -3.59
CA VAL A 71 -6.35 -4.92 -2.27
C VAL A 71 -7.44 -4.03 -1.68
N ARG A 72 -7.59 -2.81 -2.19
CA ARG A 72 -8.58 -1.83 -1.71
C ARG A 72 -9.96 -2.11 -2.28
#